data_AF-A0A813DZF3-F1
#
_entry.id   AF-A0A813DZF3-F1
#
_cell.length_a   1.000
_cell.length_b   1.000
_cell.length_c   1.000
_cell.angle_alpha   90.00
_cell.angle_beta   90.00
_cell.angle_gamma   90.00
#
_symmetry.space_group_name_H-M   'P 1'
#
loop_
_entity.id
_entity.type
_entity.pdbx_description
1 polymer ?
#
loop_
_entity_poly.entity_id
_entity_poly.type
_entity_poly.pdbx_seq_one_letter_code
_entity_poly.pdbx_strand_id
1 'polypeptide(L)'
;MVVASSLVSRSMLVRRLKQTVGPRLQLQGLQKVEVLAAFERAFTDGPTFGRGTVLHLACNKAGVEVRVGDRHKVEVKSPELAHALLAAYLDGDATLPAFRDAILSRVTAGVHK
;
A
#
# COMPACT_ATOMS: atom_id res chain seq x y z
N MET A 1 7.81 2.22 2.00
CA MET A 1 8.73 1.07 1.90
C MET A 1 8.31 0.05 2.94
N VAL A 2 7.94 -1.15 2.53
CA VAL A 2 7.70 -2.28 3.45
C VAL A 2 8.85 -3.26 3.28
N VAL A 3 9.54 -3.58 4.37
CA VAL A 3 10.64 -4.56 4.39
C VAL A 3 10.09 -5.87 4.92
N ALA A 4 10.04 -6.89 4.07
CA ALA A 4 9.58 -8.22 4.49
C ALA A 4 10.68 -8.93 5.31
N SER A 5 10.33 -9.37 6.52
CA SER A 5 11.15 -10.22 7.38
C SER A 5 10.85 -11.69 7.13
N SER A 6 11.76 -12.60 7.50
CA SER A 6 11.55 -14.06 7.44
C SER A 6 10.33 -14.56 8.24
N LEU A 7 9.75 -13.70 9.09
CA LEU A 7 8.54 -13.98 9.87
C LEU A 7 7.24 -13.58 9.17
N VAL A 8 7.30 -12.86 8.03
CA VAL A 8 6.13 -12.34 7.33
C VAL A 8 5.91 -13.15 6.06
N SER A 9 4.90 -14.03 6.08
CA SER A 9 4.47 -14.72 4.87
C SER A 9 3.77 -13.75 3.92
N ARG A 10 3.82 -14.05 2.62
CA ARG A 10 3.08 -13.30 1.59
C ARG A 10 1.59 -13.19 1.93
N SER A 11 0.95 -14.29 2.31
CA SER A 11 -0.47 -14.32 2.65
C SER A 11 -0.79 -13.45 3.87
N MET A 12 0.07 -13.44 4.89
CA MET A 12 -0.09 -12.57 6.05
C MET A 12 0.00 -11.09 5.64
N LEU A 13 0.99 -10.73 4.83
CA LEU A 13 1.18 -9.35 4.40
C LEU A 13 0.00 -8.85 3.57
N VAL A 14 -0.41 -9.62 2.55
CA VAL A 14 -1.52 -9.26 1.68
C VAL A 14 -2.82 -9.13 2.47
N ARG A 15 -3.08 -10.07 3.38
CA ARG A 15 -4.24 -10.00 4.29
C ARG A 15 -4.21 -8.72 5.12
N ARG A 16 -3.05 -8.36 5.71
CA ARG A 16 -2.91 -7.14 6.51
C ARG A 16 -3.11 -5.89 5.67
N LEU A 17 -2.51 -5.81 4.48
CA LEU A 17 -2.71 -4.69 3.57
C LEU A 17 -4.20 -4.51 3.21
N LYS A 18 -4.90 -5.59 2.85
CA LYS A 18 -6.35 -5.55 2.56
C LYS A 18 -7.18 -5.11 3.76
N GLN A 19 -6.85 -5.59 4.97
CA GLN A 19 -7.52 -5.17 6.21
C GLN A 19 -7.28 -3.69 6.52
N THR A 20 -6.11 -3.18 6.18
CA THR A 20 -5.76 -1.77 6.39
C THR A 20 -6.46 -0.85 5.38
N VAL A 21 -6.48 -1.21 4.09
CA VAL A 21 -7.08 -0.36 3.05
C VAL A 21 -8.60 -0.55 2.90
N GLY A 22 -9.11 -1.75 3.16
CA GLY A 22 -10.50 -2.13 2.93
C GLY A 22 -11.52 -1.20 3.60
N PRO A 23 -11.37 -0.86 4.90
CA PRO A 23 -12.26 0.10 5.57
C PRO A 23 -12.19 1.52 5.00
N ARG A 24 -11.05 1.91 4.42
CA ARG A 24 -10.79 3.25 3.85
C ARG A 24 -11.19 3.35 2.38
N LEU A 25 -11.46 2.23 1.73
CA LEU A 25 -11.84 2.18 0.33
C LEU A 25 -13.29 2.66 0.17
N GLN A 26 -13.46 3.81 -0.48
CA GLN A 26 -14.76 4.44 -0.77
C GLN A 26 -15.48 3.80 -1.98
N LEU A 27 -15.33 2.49 -2.14
CA LEU A 27 -16.03 1.68 -3.13
C LEU A 27 -17.05 0.80 -2.42
N GLN A 28 -18.07 0.35 -3.15
CA GLN A 28 -19.11 -0.53 -2.62
C GLN A 28 -19.35 -1.75 -3.51
N GLY A 29 -20.01 -2.77 -2.95
CA GLY A 29 -20.44 -3.96 -3.68
C GLY A 29 -19.31 -4.65 -4.44
N LEU A 30 -19.60 -5.03 -5.69
CA LEU A 30 -18.70 -5.78 -6.56
C LEU A 30 -17.41 -5.01 -6.90
N GLN A 31 -17.48 -3.70 -7.11
CA GLN A 31 -16.30 -2.89 -7.45
C GLN A 31 -15.24 -2.94 -6.34
N LYS A 32 -15.67 -2.87 -5.07
CA LYS A 32 -14.76 -3.02 -3.92
C LYS A 32 -14.09 -4.40 -3.91
N VAL A 33 -14.85 -5.45 -4.18
CA VAL A 33 -14.34 -6.82 -4.21
C VAL A 33 -13.32 -6.99 -5.34
N GLU A 34 -13.63 -6.49 -6.53
CA GLU A 34 -12.75 -6.56 -7.71
C GLU A 34 -11.44 -5.80 -7.49
N VAL A 35 -11.50 -4.57 -6.97
CA VAL A 35 -10.29 -3.77 -6.69
C VAL A 35 -9.43 -4.45 -5.62
N LEU A 36 -10.03 -4.98 -4.55
CA LEU A 36 -9.28 -5.70 -3.52
C LEU A 36 -8.69 -7.02 -4.02
N ALA A 37 -9.37 -7.71 -4.95
CA ALA A 37 -8.86 -8.92 -5.59
C ALA A 37 -7.71 -8.60 -6.56
N ALA A 38 -7.83 -7.54 -7.37
CA ALA A 38 -6.75 -7.07 -8.23
C ALA A 38 -5.53 -6.63 -7.42
N PHE A 39 -5.76 -5.95 -6.29
CA PHE A 39 -4.70 -5.57 -5.37
C PHE A 39 -4.02 -6.78 -4.74
N GLU A 40 -4.76 -7.81 -4.35
CA GLU A 40 -4.19 -9.08 -3.90
C GLU A 40 -3.33 -9.76 -4.97
N ARG A 41 -3.86 -9.87 -6.20
CA ARG A 41 -3.16 -10.47 -7.34
C ARG A 41 -1.83 -9.80 -7.64
N ALA A 42 -1.76 -8.48 -7.49
CA ALA A 42 -0.53 -7.71 -7.66
C ALA A 42 0.64 -8.22 -6.80
N PHE A 43 0.37 -8.86 -5.65
CA PHE A 43 1.39 -9.46 -4.79
C PHE A 43 1.55 -10.97 -4.96
N THR A 44 0.51 -11.68 -5.39
CA THR A 44 0.54 -13.15 -5.53
C THR A 44 1.14 -13.61 -6.84
N ASP A 45 1.00 -12.83 -7.90
CA ASP A 45 1.44 -13.21 -9.24
C ASP A 45 2.96 -12.99 -9.42
N GLY A 46 3.60 -12.32 -8.46
CA GLY A 46 5.02 -12.01 -8.45
C GLY A 46 5.92 -13.04 -7.75
N PRO A 47 7.24 -12.74 -7.63
CA PRO A 47 8.23 -13.60 -7.00
C PRO A 47 7.98 -13.76 -5.49
N THR A 48 8.36 -14.93 -4.95
CA THR A 48 8.20 -15.27 -3.53
C THR A 48 8.92 -14.24 -2.64
N PHE A 49 8.30 -13.87 -1.52
CA PHE A 49 8.90 -12.92 -0.59
C PHE A 49 10.02 -13.63 0.17
N GLY A 50 11.24 -13.11 0.01
CA GLY A 50 12.40 -13.51 0.79
C GLY A 50 12.77 -12.41 1.79
N ARG A 51 13.72 -12.73 2.68
CA ARG A 51 14.34 -11.70 3.53
C ARG A 51 14.99 -10.64 2.64
N GLY A 52 14.71 -9.37 2.95
CA GLY A 52 15.26 -8.24 2.18
C GLY A 52 14.47 -7.93 0.91
N THR A 53 13.36 -8.61 0.63
CA THR A 53 12.46 -8.18 -0.43
C THR A 53 11.90 -6.80 -0.09
N VAL A 54 12.13 -5.85 -1.01
CA VAL A 54 11.59 -4.50 -0.94
C VAL A 54 10.30 -4.44 -1.74
N LEU A 55 9.26 -3.90 -1.10
CA LEU A 55 7.99 -3.60 -1.74
C LEU A 55 7.88 -2.11 -1.99
N HIS A 56 7.73 -1.75 -3.25
CA HIS A 56 7.46 -0.38 -3.67
C HIS A 56 5.99 -0.26 -4.01
N LEU A 57 5.31 0.66 -3.34
CA LEU A 57 3.93 1.01 -3.59
C LEU A 57 3.92 2.48 -4.01
N ALA A 58 3.75 2.73 -5.31
CA ALA A 58 3.65 4.08 -5.83
C ALA A 58 2.18 4.42 -6.07
N CYS A 59 1.69 5.45 -5.37
CA CYS A 59 0.33 5.95 -5.52
C CYS A 59 0.34 7.10 -6.52
N ASN A 60 -0.53 7.04 -7.53
CA ASN A 60 -0.71 8.09 -8.52
C ASN A 60 -2.20 8.34 -8.76
N LYS A 61 -2.52 9.27 -9.67
CA LYS A 61 -3.94 9.63 -9.97
C LYS A 61 -4.74 8.49 -10.62
N ALA A 62 -4.08 7.51 -11.24
CA ALA A 62 -4.73 6.36 -11.88
C ALA A 62 -4.92 5.19 -10.91
N GLY A 63 -4.07 5.07 -9.89
CA GLY A 63 -4.17 4.06 -8.86
C GLY A 63 -2.84 3.72 -8.18
N VAL A 64 -2.61 2.44 -7.96
CA VAL A 64 -1.42 1.94 -7.23
C VAL A 64 -0.58 1.07 -8.14
N GLU A 65 0.69 1.45 -8.31
CA GLU A 65 1.72 0.59 -8.87
C GLU A 65 2.40 -0.18 -7.74
N VAL A 66 2.33 -1.51 -7.82
CA VAL A 66 2.98 -2.45 -6.91
C VAL A 66 4.22 -3.01 -7.60
N ARG A 67 5.39 -2.83 -6.98
CA ARG A 67 6.61 -3.51 -7.41
C ARG A 67 7.17 -4.39 -6.31
N VAL A 68 7.55 -5.61 -6.68
CA VAL A 68 8.16 -6.61 -5.79
C VAL A 68 9.56 -6.92 -6.31
N GLY A 69 10.58 -6.40 -5.62
CA GLY A 69 11.95 -6.40 -6.14
C GLY A 69 12.07 -5.70 -7.50
N ASP A 70 13.04 -6.13 -8.31
CA ASP A 70 13.34 -5.45 -9.59
C ASP A 70 12.53 -5.95 -10.78
N ARG A 71 11.89 -7.12 -10.65
CA ARG A 71 11.36 -7.88 -11.80
C ARG A 71 9.84 -7.89 -11.91
N HIS A 72 9.12 -7.54 -10.85
CA HIS A 72 7.66 -7.60 -10.86
C HIS A 72 7.08 -6.22 -10.64
N LYS A 73 6.20 -5.82 -11.56
CA LYS A 73 5.50 -4.54 -11.55
C LYS A 73 4.08 -4.77 -12.05
N VAL A 74 3.09 -4.42 -11.23
CA VAL A 74 1.67 -4.52 -11.55
C VAL A 74 0.99 -3.21 -11.19
N GLU A 75 0.14 -2.71 -12.08
CA GLU A 75 -0.67 -1.53 -11.83
C GLU A 75 -2.12 -1.93 -11.53
N VAL A 76 -2.64 -1.42 -10.42
CA VAL A 76 -4.05 -1.58 -10.03
C VAL A 76 -4.73 -0.24 -10.23
N LYS A 77 -5.53 -0.14 -11.28
CA LYS A 77 -6.21 1.08 -11.70
C LYS A 77 -7.43 1.36 -10.82
N SER A 78 -7.20 2.00 -9.68
CA SER A 78 -8.24 2.56 -8.81
C SER A 78 -7.69 3.76 -8.05
N PRO A 79 -8.12 4.99 -8.38
CA PRO A 79 -7.77 6.19 -7.62
C PRO A 79 -8.18 6.10 -6.15
N GLU A 80 -9.28 5.42 -5.84
CA GLU A 80 -9.78 5.19 -4.48
C GLU A 80 -8.84 4.30 -3.69
N LEU A 81 -8.23 3.30 -4.34
CA LEU A 81 -7.20 2.46 -3.72
C LEU A 81 -5.95 3.27 -3.38
N ALA A 82 -5.52 4.17 -4.27
CA ALA A 82 -4.39 5.06 -4.01
C ALA A 82 -4.66 5.97 -2.80
N HIS A 83 -5.85 6.58 -2.73
CA HIS A 83 -6.25 7.38 -1.57
C HIS A 83 -6.32 6.55 -0.29
N ALA A 84 -6.98 5.39 -0.31
CA ALA A 84 -7.11 4.52 0.85
C ALA A 84 -5.74 4.04 1.37
N LEU A 85 -4.79 3.79 0.47
CA LEU A 85 -3.43 3.39 0.82
C LEU A 85 -2.63 4.55 1.42
N LEU A 86 -2.73 5.77 0.89
CA LEU A 86 -2.10 6.95 1.49
C LEU A 86 -2.68 7.27 2.87
N ALA A 87 -4.01 7.27 2.99
CA ALA A 87 -4.76 7.45 4.23
C ALA A 87 -4.30 6.50 5.34
N ALA A 88 -3.99 5.25 4.99
CA ALA A 88 -3.47 4.25 5.93
C ALA A 88 -2.14 4.63 6.61
N TYR A 89 -1.36 5.53 6.02
CA TYR A 89 -0.08 6.02 6.56
C TYR A 89 -0.13 7.47 7.02
N LEU A 90 -1.11 8.27 6.58
CA LEU A 90 -1.11 9.72 6.80
C LEU A 90 -2.24 10.23 7.71
N ASP A 91 -3.33 9.48 7.87
CA ASP A 91 -4.48 9.96 8.65
C ASP A 91 -4.24 9.87 10.17
N GLY A 92 -5.21 10.37 10.95
CA GLY A 92 -5.21 10.29 12.41
C GLY A 92 -5.01 8.86 12.94
N ASP A 93 -5.60 7.87 12.26
CA ASP A 93 -5.51 6.44 12.58
C ASP A 93 -4.44 5.71 11.74
N ALA A 94 -3.33 6.38 11.42
CA ALA A 94 -2.24 5.81 10.63
C ALA A 94 -1.67 4.54 11.27
N THR A 95 -1.37 3.54 10.43
CA THR A 95 -0.78 2.26 10.85
C THR A 95 0.62 2.44 11.46
N LEU A 96 1.31 3.52 11.09
CA LEU A 96 2.64 3.89 11.58
C LEU A 96 2.66 5.37 11.99
N PRO A 97 2.18 5.72 13.20
CA PRO A 97 2.08 7.12 13.64
C PRO A 97 3.42 7.88 13.58
N ALA A 98 4.52 7.26 14.00
CA ALA A 98 5.84 7.89 13.93
C ALA A 98 6.28 8.21 12.49
N PHE A 99 5.89 7.38 11.52
CA PHE A 99 6.18 7.62 10.11
C PHE A 99 5.33 8.78 9.55
N ARG A 100 4.04 8.81 9.91
CA ARG A 100 3.16 9.95 9.62
C ARG A 100 3.78 11.25 10.13
N ASP A 101 4.13 11.30 11.41
CA ASP A 101 4.63 12.51 12.05
C ASP A 101 5.95 12.98 11.42
N ALA A 102 6.84 12.04 11.05
CA ALA A 102 8.06 12.34 10.29
C ALA A 102 7.80 12.90 8.88
N ILE A 103 6.74 12.44 8.20
CA ILE A 103 6.32 13.02 6.92
C ILE A 103 5.73 14.41 7.14
N LEU A 104 4.75 14.55 8.03
CA LEU A 104 4.02 15.78 8.25
C LEU A 104 4.94 16.91 8.70
N SER A 105 5.86 16.64 9.64
CA SER A 105 6.87 17.61 10.07
C SER A 105 7.74 18.13 8.93
N ARG A 106 8.10 17.30 7.94
CA ARG A 106 8.88 17.72 6.77
C ARG A 106 8.05 18.53 5.78
N VAL A 107 6.79 18.15 5.57
CA VAL A 107 5.89 18.89 4.69
C VAL A 107 5.58 20.27 5.27
N THR A 108 5.30 20.37 6.57
CA THR A 108 5.03 21.67 7.23
C THR A 108 6.28 22.55 7.32
N ALA A 109 7.46 21.96 7.54
CA ALA A 109 8.71 22.73 7.54
C ALA A 109 9.09 23.27 6.15
N GLY A 110 8.64 22.62 5.07
CA GLY A 110 8.85 23.08 3.70
C GLY A 110 7.95 24.22 3.25
N VAL A 111 6.87 24.51 3.98
CA VAL A 111 5.92 25.61 3.66
C VAL A 111 6.40 26.97 4.21
N HIS A 112 7.43 26.97 5.07
CA HIS A 112 8.02 28.18 5.66
C HIS A 112 9.41 28.54 5.10
N LYS A 113 9.73 28.10 3.88
CA LYS A 113 10.88 28.58 3.10
C LYS A 113 10.40 29.14 1.77
#